data_AF-A0A5C6E5L3-F1
#
_entry.id   AF-A0A5C6E5L3-F1
#
_cell.length_a   1.000
_cell.length_b   1.000
_cell.length_c   1.000
_cell.angle_alpha   90.00
_cell.angle_beta   90.00
_cell.angle_gamma   90.00
#
_symmetry.space_group_name_H-M   'P 1'
#
loop_
_entity.id
_entity.type
_entity.pdbx_description
1 polymer ?
#
loop_
_entity_poly.entity_id
_entity_poly.type
_entity_poly.pdbx_seq_one_letter_code
_entity_poly.pdbx_strand_id
1 'polypeptide(L)'
;MEVRPITGSLSVDVLIHPPDRRRRDIDNVLKALLDALQHGGAYEDDNQIVDLSIHKRCPIKGGKAIVRIEETDGRLCPQLSPRK
;
A
#
# COMPACT_ATOMS: atom_id res chain seq x y z
N MET A 1 -10.12 -17.04 -9.05
CA MET A 1 -10.38 -15.99 -8.05
C MET A 1 -10.36 -14.68 -8.81
N GLU A 2 -11.53 -14.13 -9.10
CA GLU A 2 -11.64 -12.84 -9.78
C GLU A 2 -11.62 -11.78 -8.69
N VAL A 3 -10.47 -11.14 -8.50
CA VAL A 3 -10.34 -9.99 -7.60
C VAL A 3 -11.05 -8.85 -8.31
N ARG A 4 -12.15 -8.37 -7.73
CA ARG A 4 -12.80 -7.17 -8.23
C ARG A 4 -12.05 -5.96 -7.66
N PRO A 5 -11.64 -5.00 -8.51
CA PRO A 5 -10.97 -3.80 -8.03
C PRO A 5 -11.86 -3.07 -7.02
N ILE A 6 -11.26 -2.60 -5.94
CA ILE A 6 -11.95 -1.73 -4.99
C ILE A 6 -12.02 -0.34 -5.60
N THR A 7 -13.22 0.25 -5.68
CA THR A 7 -13.45 1.59 -6.22
C THR A 7 -13.68 2.58 -5.08
N GLY A 8 -12.89 3.66 -4.99
CA GLY A 8 -13.00 4.66 -3.92
C GLY A 8 -11.66 4.99 -3.26
N SER A 9 -11.69 5.79 -2.19
CA SER A 9 -10.48 6.12 -1.42
C SER A 9 -10.04 4.93 -0.55
N LEU A 10 -8.73 4.69 -0.49
CA LEU A 10 -8.12 3.55 0.18
C LEU A 10 -7.15 3.98 1.27
N SER A 11 -7.16 3.24 2.38
CA SER A 11 -6.06 3.19 3.33
C SER A 11 -5.29 1.89 3.16
N VAL A 12 -3.95 2.00 3.07
CA VAL A 12 -3.05 0.88 2.82
C VAL A 12 -2.00 0.81 3.91
N ASP A 13 -2.00 -0.31 4.64
CA ASP A 13 -1.00 -0.63 5.66
C ASP A 13 -0.09 -1.76 5.17
N VAL A 14 1.23 -1.51 5.19
CA VAL A 14 2.24 -2.45 4.72
C VAL A 14 3.23 -2.81 5.83
N LEU A 15 3.38 -4.11 6.08
CA LEU A 15 4.45 -4.65 6.92
C LEU A 15 5.44 -5.43 6.05
N ILE A 16 6.70 -4.99 6.03
CA ILE A 16 7.77 -5.64 5.27
C ILE A 16 8.70 -6.40 6.22
N HIS A 17 8.75 -7.72 6.06
CA HIS A 17 9.78 -8.58 6.61
C HIS A 17 10.82 -8.89 5.51
N PRO A 18 12.01 -8.27 5.53
CA PRO A 18 13.02 -8.54 4.51
C PRO A 18 13.59 -9.96 4.63
N PRO A 19 14.11 -10.55 3.53
CA PRO A 19 14.68 -11.90 3.56
C PRO A 19 16.01 -12.00 4.31
N ASP A 20 16.72 -10.87 4.45
CA ASP A 20 18.02 -10.76 5.08
C ASP A 20 18.24 -9.35 5.66
N ARG A 21 19.42 -9.10 6.25
CA ARG A 21 19.80 -7.82 6.86
C ARG A 21 20.47 -6.82 5.91
N ARG A 22 20.49 -7.06 4.60
CA ARG A 22 21.05 -6.11 3.65
C ARG A 22 20.29 -4.80 3.70
N ARG A 23 21.00 -3.71 3.46
CA ARG A 23 20.41 -2.38 3.30
C ARG A 23 19.49 -2.40 2.08
N ARG A 24 18.24 -2.04 2.31
CA ARG A 24 17.18 -1.89 1.31
C ARG A 24 16.39 -0.68 1.71
N ASP A 25 16.20 0.21 0.76
CA ASP A 25 15.34 1.38 0.93
C ASP A 25 13.89 0.92 0.90
N ILE A 26 13.13 1.36 1.90
CA ILE A 26 11.79 0.84 2.19
C ILE A 26 10.77 1.32 1.16
N ASP A 27 11.00 2.51 0.61
CA ASP A 27 10.26 3.15 -0.48
C ASP A 27 10.39 2.40 -1.80
N ASN A 28 11.58 1.90 -2.13
CA ASN A 28 11.79 1.08 -3.34
C ASN A 28 10.98 -0.22 -3.28
N VAL A 29 10.94 -0.86 -2.11
CA VAL A 29 10.12 -2.06 -1.89
C VAL A 29 8.63 -1.71 -1.96
N LEU A 30 8.24 -0.59 -1.34
CA LEU A 30 6.86 -0.11 -1.36
C LEU A 30 6.36 0.16 -2.78
N LYS A 31 7.14 0.91 -3.58
CA LYS A 31 6.77 1.25 -4.96
C LYS A 31 6.53 0.00 -5.80
N ALA A 32 7.48 -0.94 -5.79
CA ALA A 32 7.34 -2.19 -6.53
C ALA A 32 6.14 -3.04 -6.05
N LEU A 33 5.81 -2.97 -4.76
CA LEU A 33 4.64 -3.66 -4.20
C LEU A 33 3.34 -3.02 -4.67
N LEU A 34 3.23 -1.70 -4.66
CA LEU A 34 2.04 -0.97 -5.14
C LEU A 34 1.81 -1.21 -6.64
N ASP A 35 2.87 -1.15 -7.46
CA ASP A 35 2.79 -1.43 -8.90
C ASP A 35 2.24 -2.86 -9.16
N ALA A 36 2.72 -3.84 -8.40
CA ALA A 36 2.27 -5.23 -8.52
C ALA A 36 0.82 -5.43 -8.08
N LEU A 37 0.37 -4.73 -7.03
CA LEU A 37 -1.01 -4.79 -6.55
C LEU A 37 -2.00 -4.17 -7.53
N GLN A 38 -1.64 -3.03 -8.13
CA GLN A 38 -2.43 -2.39 -9.17
C GLN A 38 -2.50 -3.27 -10.42
N HIS A 39 -1.36 -3.76 -10.90
CA HIS A 39 -1.33 -4.67 -12.06
C HIS A 39 -2.09 -5.99 -11.80
N GLY A 40 -2.11 -6.45 -10.55
CA GLY A 40 -2.88 -7.61 -10.11
C GLY A 40 -4.37 -7.36 -9.89
N GLY A 41 -4.85 -6.11 -10.04
CA GLY A 41 -6.26 -5.75 -9.92
C GLY A 41 -6.78 -5.62 -8.50
N ALA A 42 -5.91 -5.39 -7.51
CA ALA A 42 -6.35 -5.13 -6.13
C ALA A 42 -7.14 -3.81 -6.01
N TYR A 43 -6.76 -2.82 -6.81
CA TYR A 43 -7.41 -1.52 -7.00
C TYR A 43 -7.12 -1.02 -8.43
N GLU A 44 -7.87 -0.04 -8.91
CA GLU A 44 -7.77 0.42 -10.32
C GLU A 44 -6.60 1.39 -10.52
N ASP A 45 -6.42 2.31 -9.58
CA ASP A 45 -5.45 3.40 -9.66
C ASP A 45 -4.79 3.63 -8.29
N ASP A 46 -3.47 3.80 -8.24
CA ASP A 46 -2.74 4.12 -7.00
C ASP A 46 -3.12 5.50 -6.45
N ASN A 47 -3.68 6.40 -7.27
CA ASN A 47 -4.30 7.66 -6.84
C ASN A 47 -5.47 7.47 -5.85
N GLN A 48 -6.03 6.26 -5.77
CA GLN A 48 -7.05 5.92 -4.78
C GLN A 48 -6.50 5.87 -3.36
N ILE A 49 -5.19 5.62 -3.19
CA ILE A 49 -4.55 5.49 -1.89
C ILE A 49 -4.35 6.89 -1.28
N VAL A 50 -5.20 7.23 -0.32
CA VAL A 50 -5.16 8.52 0.38
C VAL A 50 -4.45 8.44 1.73
N ASP A 51 -4.24 7.22 2.23
CA ASP A 51 -3.49 6.90 3.44
C ASP A 51 -2.56 5.74 3.18
N LEU A 52 -1.28 5.92 3.47
CA LEU A 52 -0.27 4.92 3.21
C LEU A 52 0.72 4.85 4.36
N SER A 53 0.71 3.72 5.05
CA SER A 53 1.61 3.43 6.16
C SER A 53 2.49 2.24 5.83
N ILE A 54 3.79 2.37 6.08
CA ILE A 54 4.74 1.28 5.88
C ILE A 54 5.70 1.10 7.06
N HIS A 55 5.89 -0.14 7.48
CA HIS A 55 6.79 -0.49 8.56
C HIS A 55 7.72 -1.64 8.19
N LYS A 56 9.02 -1.41 8.35
CA LYS A 56 10.04 -2.46 8.27
C LYS A 56 10.05 -3.24 9.58
N ARG A 57 9.91 -4.56 9.50
CA ARG A 57 9.91 -5.49 10.63
C ARG A 57 11.20 -6.33 10.62
N CYS A 58 11.31 -7.24 11.60
CA CYS A 58 12.43 -8.17 11.69
C CYS A 58 12.54 -9.04 10.42
N PRO A 59 13.76 -9.33 9.92
CA PRO A 59 13.96 -10.21 8.78
C PRO A 59 13.45 -11.63 9.06
N ILE A 60 12.87 -12.27 8.04
CA ILE A 60 12.47 -13.68 8.09
C ILE A 60 12.99 -14.40 6.85
N LYS A 61 13.34 -15.68 6.97
CA LYS A 61 13.86 -16.47 5.83
C LYS A 61 12.86 -16.46 4.67
N GLY A 62 13.32 -16.07 3.48
CA GLY A 62 12.49 -15.96 2.27
C GLY A 62 11.76 -14.62 2.10
N GLY A 63 11.69 -13.80 3.16
CA GLY A 63 10.98 -12.52 3.15
C GLY A 63 9.47 -12.67 3.14
N LYS A 64 8.75 -11.60 3.49
CA LYS A 64 7.29 -11.52 3.46
C LYS A 64 6.83 -10.07 3.45
N ALA A 65 5.81 -9.79 2.66
CA ALA A 65 5.01 -8.58 2.76
C ALA A 65 3.63 -8.96 3.28
N ILE A 66 3.11 -8.18 4.24
CA ILE A 66 1.71 -8.24 4.66
C ILE A 66 1.11 -6.92 4.27
N VAL A 67 0.04 -6.98 3.47
CA VAL A 67 -0.67 -5.81 2.97
C VAL A 67 -2.10 -5.89 3.46
N ARG A 68 -2.57 -4.80 4.03
CA ARG A 68 -3.97 -4.58 4.36
C ARG A 68 -4.44 -3.39 3.54
N ILE A 69 -5.55 -3.58 2.83
CA ILE A 69 -6.19 -2.57 1.98
C ILE A 69 -7.62 -2.45 2.50
N GLU A 70 -8.01 -1.25 2.89
CA GLU A 70 -9.34 -0.96 3.45
C GLU A 70 -9.91 0.26 2.72
N GLU A 71 -11.21 0.22 2.40
CA GLU A 71 -11.92 1.42 1.95
C GLU A 71 -11.97 2.45 3.07
N THR A 72 -11.75 3.71 2.72
CA THR A 72 -11.85 4.84 3.64
C THR A 72 -12.69 5.94 3.02
N ASP A 73 -13.31 6.77 3.86
CA ASP A 73 -14.16 7.87 3.40
C ASP A 73 -13.37 9.13 2.99
N GLY A 74 -12.04 9.02 2.90
CA GLY A 74 -11.16 10.09 2.46
C GLY A 74 -11.07 11.28 3.43
N ARG A 75 -11.68 11.19 4.62
CA ARG A 75 -11.72 12.29 5.62
C ARG A 75 -10.43 12.44 6.43
N LEU A 76 -9.29 12.01 5.88
CA LEU A 76 -7.99 12.14 6.53
C LEU A 76 -7.43 13.57 6.45
N CYS A 77 -7.98 14.41 5.56
CA CYS A 77 -7.69 15.83 5.53
C CYS A 77 -8.97 16.66 5.69
N PRO A 78 -9.29 17.14 6.91
CA PRO A 78 -10.43 18.04 7.14
C PRO A 78 -10.32 19.39 6.43
N GLN A 79 -9.17 19.71 5.81
CA GLN A 79 -8.79 21.06 5.37
C GLN A 79 -8.70 21.22 3.83
N LEU A 80 -8.93 20.17 3.04
CA LEU A 80 -9.00 20.32 1.59
C LEU A 80 -10.39 20.83 1.20
N SER A 81 -10.56 22.15 1.25
CA SER A 81 -11.66 22.84 0.57
C SER A 81 -11.71 22.42 -0.91
N PRO A 82 -12.89 22.32 -1.53
CA PRO A 82 -12.98 22.00 -2.96
C PRO A 82 -12.12 23.00 -3.74
N ARG A 83 -11.20 22.47 -4.58
CA ARG A 83 -10.44 23.32 -5.49
C ARG A 83 -11.45 24.08 -6.36
N LYS A 84 -11.37 25.41 -6.32
CA LYS A 84 -12.08 26.31 -7.25
C LYS A 84 -11.63 26.07 -8.68
#